data_AF-A0A4U5JIK8-F1
#
_entry.id   AF-A0A4U5JIK8-F1
#
_cell.length_a   1.000
_cell.length_b   1.000
_cell.length_c   1.000
_cell.angle_alpha   90.00
_cell.angle_beta   90.00
_cell.angle_gamma   90.00
#
_symmetry.space_group_name_H-M   'P 1'
#
loop_
_entity.id
_entity.type
_entity.pdbx_description
1 polymer ?
#
loop_
_entity_poly.entity_id
_entity_poly.type
_entity_poly.pdbx_seq_one_letter_code
_entity_poly.pdbx_strand_id
1 'polypeptide(L)'
;MADDADTITLAFELAALERLADPSGVISDTQRWTNHLGIVSDEPSYLVRKRARDYGFTPDFLPGPRTRSESLVKVKNQPEHAADRYIYVSADEAMRAAAEEHGWEFRPIEEAAETAGWRLHSGTMEDESDQHTGWP
;
A
#
# COMPACT_ATOMS: atom_id res chain seq x y z
N MET A 1 25.74 -7.84 18.52
CA MET A 1 24.44 -7.15 18.45
C MET A 1 24.29 -6.78 17.00
N ALA A 2 23.59 -7.62 16.24
CA ALA A 2 23.26 -7.27 14.87
C ALA A 2 22.23 -6.15 14.95
N ASP A 3 22.41 -5.13 14.14
CA ASP A 3 21.58 -3.94 14.06
C ASP A 3 20.08 -4.32 14.13
N ASP A 4 19.40 -3.92 15.21
CA ASP A 4 17.94 -3.90 15.32
C ASP A 4 17.43 -2.83 14.33
N ALA A 5 17.56 -3.11 13.03
CA ALA A 5 16.85 -2.36 12.02
C ALA A 5 15.37 -2.75 12.17
N ASP A 6 14.54 -1.75 12.49
CA ASP A 6 13.10 -1.89 12.61
C ASP A 6 12.53 -2.63 11.40
N THR A 7 11.90 -3.76 11.64
CA THR A 7 11.37 -4.61 10.58
C THR A 7 10.00 -4.12 10.14
N ILE A 8 9.74 -4.14 8.83
CA ILE A 8 8.51 -3.58 8.25
C ILE A 8 7.80 -4.62 7.40
N THR A 9 6.52 -4.85 7.71
CA THR A 9 5.58 -5.52 6.82
C THR A 9 4.66 -4.48 6.18
N LEU A 10 4.68 -4.39 4.86
CA LEU A 10 3.82 -3.48 4.11
C LEU A 10 2.81 -4.26 3.25
N ALA A 11 1.55 -3.85 3.34
CA ALA A 11 0.47 -4.32 2.49
C ALA A 11 0.01 -3.18 1.58
N PHE A 12 0.07 -3.37 0.27
CA PHE A 12 -0.61 -2.51 -0.69
C PHE A 12 -2.01 -3.02 -0.95
N GLU A 13 -2.98 -2.12 -1.01
CA GLU A 13 -4.23 -2.41 -1.69
C GLU A 13 -3.99 -2.52 -3.21
N LEU A 14 -4.63 -3.49 -3.87
CA LEU A 14 -4.54 -3.59 -5.33
C LEU A 14 -5.03 -2.30 -6.03
N ALA A 15 -6.14 -1.72 -5.57
CA ALA A 15 -6.68 -0.48 -6.13
C ALA A 15 -5.72 0.72 -5.96
N ALA A 16 -4.92 0.74 -4.87
CA ALA A 16 -3.87 1.75 -4.69
C ALA A 16 -2.74 1.57 -5.70
N LEU A 17 -2.28 0.33 -5.93
CA LEU A 17 -1.27 0.05 -6.96
C LEU A 17 -1.75 0.45 -8.35
N GLU A 18 -3.02 0.25 -8.67
CA GLU A 18 -3.60 0.63 -9.96
C GLU A 18 -3.69 2.16 -10.16
N ARG A 19 -3.50 2.98 -9.12
CA ARG A 19 -3.38 4.45 -9.24
C ARG A 19 -1.97 4.93 -9.56
N LEU A 20 -0.96 4.09 -9.38
CA LEU A 20 0.44 4.45 -9.63
C LEU A 20 0.75 4.45 -11.13
N ALA A 21 1.47 5.47 -11.60
CA ALA A 21 1.95 5.55 -12.98
C ALA A 21 3.02 4.50 -13.31
N ASP A 22 3.78 4.06 -12.31
CA ASP A 22 4.78 2.99 -12.41
C ASP A 22 4.73 2.08 -11.17
N PRO A 23 3.77 1.14 -11.11
CA PRO A 23 3.62 0.25 -9.96
C PRO A 23 4.85 -0.64 -9.75
N SER A 24 5.50 -1.09 -10.84
CA SER A 24 6.71 -1.92 -10.80
C SER A 24 7.88 -1.20 -10.14
N GLY A 25 8.08 0.08 -10.49
CA GLY A 25 9.09 0.95 -9.88
C GLY A 25 8.84 1.17 -8.39
N VAL A 26 7.59 1.43 -8.00
CA VAL A 26 7.20 1.63 -6.60
C VAL A 26 7.39 0.37 -5.77
N ILE A 27 7.02 -0.80 -6.29
CA ILE A 27 7.25 -2.08 -5.61
C ILE A 27 8.76 -2.30 -5.41
N SER A 28 9.56 -2.08 -6.45
CA SER A 28 11.03 -2.23 -6.38
C SER A 28 11.67 -1.27 -5.39
N ASP A 29 11.14 -0.05 -5.25
CA ASP A 29 11.57 0.94 -4.27
C ASP A 29 11.19 0.52 -2.84
N THR A 30 9.95 0.08 -2.66
CA THR A 30 9.41 -0.39 -1.37
C THR A 30 10.20 -1.59 -0.82
N GLN A 31 10.53 -2.56 -1.67
CA GLN A 31 11.31 -3.75 -1.31
C GLN A 31 12.70 -3.44 -0.74
N ARG A 32 13.23 -2.22 -0.90
CA ARG A 32 14.54 -1.83 -0.37
C ARG A 32 14.55 -1.63 1.13
N TRP A 33 13.39 -1.33 1.72
CA TRP A 33 13.25 -0.95 3.12
C TRP A 33 12.18 -1.75 3.87
N THR A 34 11.39 -2.57 3.18
CA THR A 34 10.45 -3.51 3.81
C THR A 34 11.01 -4.92 3.87
N ASN A 35 10.71 -5.65 4.96
CA ASN A 35 11.03 -7.07 5.10
C ASN A 35 10.00 -7.96 4.40
N HIS A 36 8.73 -7.55 4.42
CA HIS A 36 7.64 -8.25 3.78
C HIS A 36 6.78 -7.28 2.98
N LEU A 37 6.45 -7.66 1.75
CA LEU A 37 5.60 -6.89 0.87
C LEU A 37 4.51 -7.78 0.29
N GLY A 38 3.25 -7.35 0.43
CA GLY A 38 2.12 -8.11 -0.09
C GLY A 38 1.01 -7.24 -0.67
N ILE A 39 0.03 -7.91 -1.26
CA ILE A 39 -1.15 -7.26 -1.84
C ILE A 39 -2.39 -7.74 -1.10
N VAL A 40 -3.27 -6.80 -0.79
CA VAL A 40 -4.60 -7.02 -0.19
C VAL A 40 -5.66 -6.45 -1.15
N SER A 41 -6.77 -7.16 -1.32
CA SER A 41 -7.88 -6.73 -2.19
C SER A 41 -9.12 -7.58 -1.89
N ASP A 42 -10.30 -7.05 -2.20
CA ASP A 42 -11.53 -7.84 -2.26
C ASP A 42 -11.70 -8.56 -3.63
N GLU A 43 -10.79 -8.28 -4.58
CA GLU A 43 -10.75 -8.96 -5.88
C GLU A 43 -10.32 -10.43 -5.76
N PRO A 44 -10.77 -11.31 -6.68
CA PRO A 44 -10.37 -12.71 -6.70
C PRO A 44 -8.84 -12.88 -6.79
N SER A 45 -8.28 -13.84 -6.03
CA SER A 45 -6.82 -14.04 -5.94
C SER A 45 -6.14 -14.28 -7.30
N TYR A 46 -6.83 -14.84 -8.30
CA TYR A 46 -6.26 -15.04 -9.65
C TYR A 46 -6.01 -13.70 -10.37
N LEU A 47 -6.87 -12.70 -10.16
CA LEU A 47 -6.73 -11.37 -10.73
C LEU A 47 -5.56 -10.63 -10.06
N VAL A 48 -5.48 -10.73 -8.73
CA VAL A 48 -4.38 -10.15 -7.96
C VAL A 48 -3.03 -10.75 -8.37
N ARG A 49 -2.95 -12.09 -8.51
CA ARG A 49 -1.75 -12.77 -9.02
C ARG A 49 -1.38 -12.33 -10.43
N LYS A 50 -2.37 -12.13 -11.30
CA LYS A 50 -2.14 -11.62 -12.65
C LYS A 50 -1.52 -10.21 -12.58
N ARG A 51 -2.11 -9.30 -11.81
CA ARG A 51 -1.62 -7.92 -11.64
C ARG A 51 -0.22 -7.88 -11.04
N ALA A 52 0.03 -8.64 -9.98
CA ALA A 52 1.36 -8.74 -9.39
C ALA A 52 2.42 -9.17 -10.41
N ARG A 53 2.10 -10.17 -11.24
CA ARG A 53 2.98 -10.61 -12.33
C ARG A 53 3.17 -9.53 -13.40
N ASP A 54 2.11 -8.79 -13.75
CA ASP A 54 2.20 -7.67 -14.70
C ASP A 54 3.16 -6.57 -14.16
N TYR A 55 3.28 -6.43 -12.84
CA TYR A 55 4.24 -5.56 -12.16
C TYR A 55 5.63 -6.18 -11.93
N GLY A 56 5.87 -7.41 -12.39
CA GLY A 56 7.12 -8.14 -12.15
C GLY A 56 7.35 -8.55 -10.69
N PHE A 57 6.28 -8.62 -9.89
CA PHE A 57 6.33 -8.82 -8.45
C PHE A 57 5.75 -10.18 -8.03
N THR A 58 6.42 -10.86 -7.10
CA THR A 58 5.89 -12.03 -6.41
C THR A 58 5.61 -11.64 -4.95
N PRO A 59 4.34 -11.42 -4.57
CA PRO A 59 3.99 -10.98 -3.23
C PRO A 59 4.26 -12.06 -2.18
N ASP A 60 4.74 -11.65 -1.01
CA ASP A 60 4.92 -12.53 0.15
C ASP A 60 3.58 -13.07 0.65
N PHE A 61 2.54 -12.25 0.56
CA PHE A 61 1.17 -12.62 0.85
C PHE A 61 0.18 -12.02 -0.17
N LEU A 62 -0.93 -12.72 -0.32
CA LEU A 62 -2.00 -12.42 -1.27
C LEU A 62 -3.35 -12.44 -0.56
N PRO A 63 -4.38 -11.79 -1.14
CA PRO A 63 -5.71 -11.82 -0.54
C PRO A 63 -6.25 -13.25 -0.56
N GLY A 64 -6.75 -13.65 0.60
CA GLY A 64 -7.49 -14.90 0.75
C GLY A 64 -8.95 -14.75 0.29
N PRO A 65 -9.82 -15.74 0.58
CA PRO A 65 -11.26 -15.65 0.30
C PRO A 65 -11.99 -14.67 1.24
N ARG A 66 -11.26 -13.75 1.88
CA ARG A 66 -11.70 -12.89 2.98
C ARG A 66 -11.71 -11.44 2.52
N THR A 67 -12.36 -10.59 3.27
CA THR A 67 -12.33 -9.14 3.06
C THR A 67 -10.91 -8.57 3.25
N ARG A 68 -10.69 -7.33 2.78
CA ARG A 68 -9.45 -6.57 3.03
C ARG A 68 -9.06 -6.55 4.51
N SER A 69 -9.98 -6.17 5.41
CA SER A 69 -9.70 -6.06 6.85
C SER A 69 -9.33 -7.42 7.48
N GLU A 70 -10.08 -8.47 7.15
CA GLU A 70 -9.78 -9.81 7.63
C GLU A 70 -8.43 -10.34 7.11
N SER A 71 -8.03 -9.92 5.90
CA SER A 71 -6.71 -10.26 5.36
C SER A 71 -5.59 -9.59 6.15
N LEU A 72 -5.74 -8.32 6.55
CA LEU A 72 -4.79 -7.61 7.42
C LEU A 72 -4.63 -8.30 8.78
N VAL A 73 -5.75 -8.69 9.40
CA VAL A 73 -5.75 -9.45 10.67
C VAL A 73 -5.01 -10.77 10.50
N LYS A 74 -5.29 -11.51 9.42
CA LYS A 74 -4.63 -12.79 9.16
C LYS A 74 -3.12 -12.61 9.04
N VAL A 75 -2.66 -11.68 8.20
CA VAL A 75 -1.23 -11.46 7.94
C VAL A 75 -0.49 -11.09 9.22
N LYS A 76 -1.03 -10.19 10.03
CA LYS A 76 -0.42 -9.79 11.31
C LYS A 76 -0.31 -10.94 12.32
N ASN A 77 -1.23 -11.90 12.26
CA ASN A 77 -1.21 -13.09 13.14
C ASN A 77 -0.29 -14.21 12.62
N GLN A 78 0.32 -14.08 11.44
CA GLN A 78 1.24 -15.07 10.90
C GLN A 78 2.68 -14.75 11.33
N PRO A 79 3.40 -15.68 11.99
CA PRO A 79 4.77 -15.44 12.44
C PRO A 79 5.77 -15.27 11.29
N GLU A 80 5.45 -15.79 10.10
CA GLU A 80 6.25 -15.62 8.88
C GLU A 80 6.23 -14.20 8.30
N HIS A 81 5.31 -13.35 8.79
CA HIS A 81 5.18 -11.93 8.43
C HIS A 81 5.22 -11.04 9.69
N ALA A 82 5.89 -11.52 10.75
CA ALA A 82 6.10 -10.76 11.97
C ALA A 82 7.03 -9.56 11.69
N ALA A 83 6.64 -8.38 12.15
CA ALA A 83 7.43 -7.16 11.99
C ALA A 83 7.18 -6.20 13.15
N ASP A 84 8.11 -5.27 13.38
CA ASP A 84 7.98 -4.20 14.37
C ASP A 84 6.90 -3.20 13.94
N ARG A 85 6.81 -2.91 12.64
CA ARG A 85 5.81 -2.03 12.04
C ARG A 85 5.03 -2.70 10.92
N TYR A 86 3.77 -2.34 10.86
CA TYR A 86 2.81 -2.82 9.88
C TYR A 86 2.20 -1.62 9.16
N ILE A 87 2.44 -1.49 7.86
CA ILE A 87 1.96 -0.35 7.06
C ILE A 87 0.95 -0.86 6.04
N TYR A 88 -0.23 -0.26 6.01
CA TYR A 88 -1.24 -0.53 5.00
C TYR A 88 -1.44 0.70 4.12
N VAL A 89 -1.11 0.56 2.83
CA VAL A 89 -1.30 1.63 1.84
C VAL A 89 -2.55 1.35 1.03
N SER A 90 -3.51 2.27 1.05
CA SER A 90 -4.82 2.08 0.43
C SER A 90 -5.31 3.34 -0.27
N ALA A 91 -6.18 3.10 -1.25
CA ALA A 91 -6.91 4.08 -2.02
C ALA A 91 -8.26 4.45 -1.38
N ASP A 92 -8.66 3.73 -0.33
CA ASP A 92 -9.97 3.79 0.32
C ASP A 92 -9.82 4.23 1.78
N GLU A 93 -10.18 5.48 2.02
CA GLU A 93 -10.12 6.12 3.34
C GLU A 93 -10.96 5.39 4.40
N ALA A 94 -12.03 4.69 4.00
CA ALA A 94 -12.89 3.96 4.91
C ALA A 94 -12.16 2.81 5.62
N MET A 95 -11.06 2.34 5.05
CA MET A 95 -10.24 1.29 5.64
C MET A 95 -9.37 1.76 6.81
N ARG A 96 -9.16 3.07 7.02
CA ARG A 96 -8.28 3.58 8.08
C ARG A 96 -8.64 3.01 9.44
N ALA A 97 -9.90 3.16 9.85
CA ALA A 97 -10.35 2.73 11.17
C ALA A 97 -10.14 1.22 11.38
N ALA A 98 -10.43 0.41 10.36
CA ALA A 98 -10.24 -1.04 10.43
C ALA A 98 -8.76 -1.45 10.47
N ALA A 99 -7.90 -0.76 9.72
CA ALA A 99 -6.46 -1.00 9.72
C ALA A 99 -5.86 -0.66 11.10
N GLU A 100 -6.15 0.52 11.63
CA GLU A 100 -5.63 1.01 12.91
C GLU A 100 -6.14 0.18 14.09
N GLU A 101 -7.42 -0.23 14.09
CA GLU A 101 -7.98 -1.15 15.09
C GLU A 101 -7.18 -2.46 15.18
N HIS A 102 -6.63 -2.91 14.05
CA HIS A 102 -5.82 -4.12 13.96
C HIS A 102 -4.32 -3.85 14.02
N GLY A 103 -3.92 -2.64 14.41
CA GLY A 103 -2.51 -2.26 14.62
C GLY A 103 -1.72 -2.15 13.32
N TRP A 104 -2.37 -1.79 12.21
CA TRP A 104 -1.72 -1.36 10.97
C TRP A 104 -1.73 0.16 10.89
N GLU A 105 -0.59 0.75 10.56
CA GLU A 105 -0.48 2.15 10.21
C GLU A 105 -1.08 2.38 8.82
N PHE A 106 -2.21 3.07 8.78
CA PHE A 106 -2.85 3.40 7.52
C PHE A 106 -2.12 4.57 6.84
N ARG A 107 -1.85 4.42 5.54
CA ARG A 107 -1.37 5.50 4.68
C ARG A 107 -2.24 5.59 3.43
N PRO A 108 -2.88 6.73 3.14
CA PRO A 108 -3.50 6.92 1.85
C PRO A 108 -2.42 6.93 0.76
N ILE A 109 -2.74 6.36 -0.41
CA ILE A 109 -1.78 6.23 -1.51
C ILE A 109 -1.27 7.59 -1.99
N GLU A 110 -2.09 8.63 -1.88
CA GLU A 110 -1.77 10.02 -2.20
C GLU A 110 -0.65 10.56 -1.30
N GLU A 111 -0.76 10.40 0.02
CA GLU A 111 0.26 10.80 1.01
C GLU A 111 1.53 9.95 0.87
N ALA A 112 1.37 8.64 0.67
CA ALA A 112 2.50 7.74 0.47
C ALA A 112 3.29 8.11 -0.78
N ALA A 113 2.60 8.43 -1.88
CA ALA A 113 3.22 8.84 -3.12
C ALA A 113 3.93 10.20 -3.00
N GLU A 114 3.32 11.19 -2.32
CA GLU A 114 3.98 12.46 -2.04
C GLU A 114 5.27 12.26 -1.22
N THR A 115 5.17 11.49 -0.13
CA THR A 115 6.28 11.26 0.79
C THR A 115 7.45 10.52 0.12
N ALA A 116 7.14 9.52 -0.70
CA ALA A 116 8.14 8.68 -1.35
C ALA A 116 8.53 9.15 -2.76
N GLY A 117 7.94 10.24 -3.27
CA GLY A 117 8.18 10.75 -4.62
C GLY A 117 7.66 9.83 -5.73
N TRP A 118 6.64 9.01 -5.43
CA TRP A 118 6.00 8.15 -6.44
C TRP A 118 5.02 8.97 -7.28
N ARG A 119 4.88 8.61 -8.55
CA ARG A 119 3.96 9.27 -9.47
C ARG A 119 2.64 8.53 -9.53
N LEU A 120 1.55 9.23 -9.25
CA LEU A 120 0.20 8.76 -9.56
C LEU A 120 -0.13 9.00 -11.05
N HIS A 121 -1.08 8.25 -11.60
CA HIS A 121 -1.70 8.62 -12.86
C HIS A 121 -2.31 10.02 -12.73
N SER A 122 -2.14 10.86 -13.76
CA SER A 122 -2.70 12.21 -13.80
C SER A 122 -4.22 12.14 -13.95
N GLY A 123 -4.91 11.90 -12.84
CA GLY A 123 -6.36 12.04 -12.68
C GLY A 123 -6.62 13.10 -11.62
N THR A 124 -6.65 14.36 -12.07
CA THR A 124 -7.15 15.57 -11.39
C THR A 124 -7.20 15.51 -9.85
N MET A 125 -6.08 15.80 -9.20
CA MET A 125 -6.16 16.65 -8.01
C MET A 125 -6.22 18.07 -8.53
N GLU A 126 -7.42 18.66 -8.56
CA GLU A 126 -7.58 20.13 -8.55
C GLU A 126 -7.09 20.62 -7.19
N ASP A 127 -5.78 20.60 -6.99
CA ASP A 127 -5.08 21.40 -6.01
C ASP A 127 -4.85 22.78 -6.66
N GLU A 128 -5.94 23.54 -6.78
CA GLU A 128 -5.88 25.00 -6.96
C GLU A 128 -6.40 25.67 -5.68
N SER A 129 -5.73 25.40 -4.57
CA SER A 129 -5.67 26.36 -3.47
C SER A 129 -4.68 27.48 -3.81
N ASP A 130 -5.06 28.37 -4.72
CA ASP A 130 -4.52 29.73 -4.79
C ASP A 130 -5.66 30.70 -5.15
N GLN A 131 -6.36 31.12 -4.10
CA GLN A 131 -7.29 32.25 -4.15
C GLN A 131 -6.49 33.55 -4.31
N HIS A 132 -6.98 34.45 -5.19
CA HIS A 132 -6.70 35.90 -5.21
C HIS A 132 -5.32 36.28 -5.82
N THR A 133 -5.12 37.19 -6.78
CA THR A 133 -5.84 38.38 -7.26
C THR A 133 -5.10 38.86 -8.52
N GLY A 134 -5.77 39.47 -9.49
CA GLY A 134 -5.05 40.39 -10.39
C GLY A 134 -5.65 40.54 -11.78
N TRP A 135 -6.86 41.08 -11.86
CA TRP A 135 -7.41 41.61 -13.11
C TRP A 135 -6.91 43.04 -13.33
N PRO A 136 -6.36 43.34 -14.52
CA PRO A 136 -6.65 44.62 -15.19
C PRO A 136 -7.34 44.44 -16.55
#